data_AF-A0A1A6HZK2-F1
#
_entry.id   AF-A0A1A6HZK2-F1
#
_cell.length_a   1.000
_cell.length_b   1.000
_cell.length_c   1.000
_cell.angle_alpha   90.00
_cell.angle_beta   90.00
_cell.angle_gamma   90.00
#
_symmetry.space_group_name_H-M   'P 1'
#
loop_
_entity.id
_entity.type
_entity.pdbx_description
1 polymer ?
#
loop_
_entity_poly.entity_id
_entity_poly.type
_entity_poly.pdbx_seq_one_letter_code
_entity_poly.pdbx_strand_id
1 'polypeptide(L)'
;MAPKAKKEAPAPPKAEAEAKAKALKAKKAVLKGVHSHKKKIRMSPTFQQPKTLRLQRQPKCPRKSTPRRNKLDHYAIIKFPLTTESAMKKIEDNNTL
;
A
#
# COMPACT_ATOMS: atom_id res chain seq x y z
N MET A 1 -16.13 -58.72 42.27
CA MET A 1 -16.45 -58.33 40.88
C MET A 1 -15.28 -57.55 40.32
N ALA A 2 -14.58 -58.11 39.33
CA ALA A 2 -13.37 -57.54 38.75
C ALA A 2 -13.70 -56.42 37.73
N PRO A 3 -12.93 -55.33 37.67
CA PRO A 3 -13.04 -54.38 36.56
C PRO A 3 -12.33 -54.93 35.32
N LYS A 4 -13.07 -55.07 34.22
CA LYS A 4 -12.54 -55.46 32.91
C LYS A 4 -11.73 -54.31 32.31
N ALA A 5 -10.45 -54.57 32.02
CA ALA A 5 -9.58 -53.68 31.28
C ALA A 5 -10.05 -53.55 29.82
N LYS A 6 -10.28 -52.30 29.37
CA LYS A 6 -10.41 -51.97 27.95
C LYS A 6 -9.00 -51.99 27.34
N LYS A 7 -8.81 -52.87 26.35
CA LYS A 7 -7.59 -52.98 25.54
C LYS A 7 -7.60 -51.86 24.51
N GLU A 8 -6.87 -50.77 24.78
CA GLU A 8 -6.55 -49.77 23.77
C GLU A 8 -5.64 -50.40 22.70
N ALA A 9 -6.00 -50.19 21.44
CA ALA A 9 -5.16 -50.54 20.30
C ALA A 9 -3.83 -49.79 20.39
N PRO A 10 -2.67 -50.42 20.10
CA PRO A 10 -1.40 -49.75 20.18
C PRO A 10 -1.38 -48.62 19.14
N ALA A 11 -1.26 -47.39 19.63
CA ALA A 11 -0.97 -46.24 18.77
C ALA A 11 0.22 -46.60 17.87
N PRO A 12 0.18 -46.27 16.56
CA PRO A 12 1.29 -46.60 15.67
C PRO A 12 2.58 -46.07 16.28
N PRO A 13 3.64 -46.88 16.35
CA PRO A 13 4.87 -46.49 17.02
C PRO A 13 5.31 -45.15 16.44
N LYS A 14 5.69 -44.20 17.29
CA LYS A 14 6.07 -42.83 16.87
C LYS A 14 7.06 -42.83 15.69
N ALA A 15 7.86 -43.89 15.55
CA ALA A 15 8.74 -44.18 14.44
C ALA A 15 8.04 -44.30 13.06
N GLU A 16 6.86 -44.91 12.95
CA GLU A 16 6.12 -45.03 11.69
C GLU A 16 5.52 -43.70 11.22
N ALA A 17 5.03 -42.89 12.16
CA ALA A 17 4.55 -41.54 11.86
C ALA A 17 5.69 -40.63 11.39
N GLU A 18 6.87 -40.77 12.01
CA GLU A 18 8.07 -40.02 11.63
C GLU A 18 8.62 -40.49 10.27
N ALA A 19 8.58 -41.78 9.97
CA ALA A 19 8.97 -42.35 8.68
C ALA A 19 8.04 -41.86 7.55
N LYS A 20 6.72 -41.85 7.77
CA LYS A 20 5.75 -41.27 6.83
C LYS A 20 5.99 -39.77 6.61
N ALA A 21 6.28 -39.02 7.66
CA ALA A 21 6.61 -37.60 7.56
C ALA A 21 7.92 -37.35 6.78
N LYS A 22 8.95 -38.18 6.99
CA LYS A 22 10.22 -38.14 6.24
C LYS A 22 9.99 -38.46 4.76
N ALA A 23 9.20 -39.48 4.44
CA ALA A 23 8.84 -39.83 3.06
C ALA A 23 8.08 -38.70 2.35
N LEU A 24 7.11 -38.07 3.03
CA LEU A 24 6.34 -36.95 2.47
C LEU A 24 7.21 -35.70 2.26
N LYS A 25 8.16 -35.44 3.16
CA LYS A 25 9.14 -34.35 3.00
C LYS A 25 10.09 -34.64 1.83
N ALA A 26 10.59 -35.86 1.69
CA ALA A 26 11.42 -36.28 0.57
C ALA A 26 10.68 -36.12 -0.77
N LYS A 27 9.42 -36.59 -0.86
CA LYS A 27 8.57 -36.41 -2.05
C LYS A 27 8.40 -34.93 -2.44
N LYS A 28 8.18 -34.06 -1.46
CA LYS A 28 8.03 -32.61 -1.69
C LYS A 28 9.35 -31.96 -2.13
N ALA A 29 10.47 -32.37 -1.53
CA ALA A 29 11.80 -31.89 -1.89
C ALA A 29 12.19 -32.28 -3.33
N VAL A 30 11.84 -33.49 -3.78
CA VAL A 30 12.07 -33.94 -5.16
C VAL A 30 11.24 -33.13 -6.16
N LEU A 31 9.95 -32.89 -5.87
CA LEU A 31 9.06 -32.22 -6.81
C LEU A 31 9.29 -30.71 -6.94
N LYS A 32 9.57 -30.01 -5.83
CA LYS A 32 9.62 -28.54 -5.80
C LYS A 32 10.98 -27.98 -5.37
N GLY A 33 11.90 -28.82 -4.91
CA GLY A 33 13.12 -28.39 -4.24
C GLY A 33 12.86 -27.89 -2.82
N VAL A 34 13.89 -27.86 -1.98
CA VAL A 34 13.83 -27.29 -0.62
C VAL A 34 13.72 -25.76 -0.67
N HIS A 35 14.35 -25.14 -1.68
CA HIS A 35 14.26 -23.73 -1.97
C HIS A 35 13.65 -23.55 -3.37
N SER A 36 12.31 -23.46 -3.43
CA SER A 36 11.60 -23.38 -4.70
C SER A 36 11.59 -21.94 -5.23
N HIS A 37 12.51 -21.60 -6.13
CA HIS A 37 12.36 -20.41 -6.95
C HIS A 37 11.34 -20.66 -8.06
N LYS A 38 10.23 -19.92 -8.06
CA LYS A 38 9.27 -19.97 -9.17
C LYS A 38 9.91 -19.33 -10.40
N LYS A 39 9.95 -20.08 -11.52
CA LYS A 39 10.37 -19.52 -12.82
C LYS A 39 9.38 -18.44 -13.25
N LYS A 40 9.87 -17.23 -13.55
CA LYS A 40 9.04 -16.11 -14.03
C LYS A 40 8.92 -16.17 -15.55
N ILE A 41 7.77 -16.60 -16.04
CA ILE A 41 7.47 -16.67 -17.49
C ILE A 41 7.12 -15.27 -18.00
N ARG A 42 7.68 -14.88 -19.15
CA ARG A 42 7.36 -13.62 -19.85
C ARG A 42 6.41 -13.94 -21.00
N MET A 43 5.17 -13.45 -20.91
CA MET A 43 4.12 -13.71 -21.91
C MET A 43 4.04 -12.64 -23.00
N SER A 44 4.69 -11.48 -22.80
CA SER A 44 4.73 -10.40 -23.78
C SER A 44 6.01 -10.47 -24.64
N PRO A 45 5.93 -10.19 -25.95
CA PRO A 45 7.12 -10.10 -26.81
C PRO A 45 7.95 -8.84 -26.51
N THR A 46 7.31 -7.80 -26.00
CA THR A 46 7.98 -6.54 -25.62
C THR A 46 8.51 -6.62 -24.20
N PHE A 47 9.77 -6.22 -24.01
CA PHE A 47 10.37 -6.07 -22.69
C PHE A 47 10.00 -4.71 -22.08
N GLN A 48 9.42 -4.71 -20.88
CA GLN A 48 9.09 -3.50 -20.14
C GLN A 48 10.04 -3.32 -18.95
N GLN A 49 10.45 -2.08 -18.70
CA GLN A 49 11.22 -1.74 -17.51
C GLN A 49 10.41 -2.14 -16.26
N PRO A 50 10.97 -2.94 -15.34
CA PRO A 50 10.27 -3.28 -14.11
C PRO A 50 10.04 -2.03 -13.27
N LYS A 51 8.89 -1.97 -12.59
CA LYS A 51 8.63 -0.90 -11.63
C LYS A 51 9.58 -1.06 -10.46
N THR A 52 10.44 -0.07 -10.27
CA THR A 52 11.34 0.03 -9.13
C THR A 52 10.74 0.95 -8.08
N LEU A 53 11.19 0.78 -6.83
CA LEU A 53 10.86 1.71 -5.77
C LEU A 53 11.41 3.09 -6.11
N ARG A 54 10.58 4.13 -6.00
CA ARG A 54 10.98 5.53 -6.14
C ARG A 54 10.82 6.24 -4.80
N LEU A 55 11.93 6.46 -4.10
CA LEU A 55 11.92 7.19 -2.84
C LEU A 55 11.53 8.65 -3.09
N GLN A 56 10.77 9.22 -2.16
CA GLN A 56 10.55 10.66 -2.14
C GLN A 56 11.86 11.38 -1.81
N ARG A 57 12.01 12.61 -2.30
CA ARG A 57 13.19 13.43 -2.00
C ARG A 57 13.19 13.83 -0.52
N GLN A 58 14.30 13.56 0.15
CA GLN A 58 14.57 14.02 1.52
C GLN A 58 15.79 14.95 1.50
N PRO A 59 15.62 16.25 1.19
CA PRO A 59 16.73 17.18 1.18
C PRO A 59 17.25 17.43 2.60
N LYS A 60 18.57 17.48 2.76
CA LYS A 60 19.20 17.74 4.07
C LYS A 60 19.04 19.17 4.57
N CYS A 61 18.82 20.10 3.65
CA CYS A 61 18.63 21.53 3.95
C CYS A 61 17.52 22.11 3.07
N PRO A 62 16.81 23.15 3.55
CA PRO A 62 15.81 23.83 2.73
C PRO A 62 16.50 24.63 1.62
N ARG A 63 15.88 24.70 0.43
CA ARG A 63 16.40 25.48 -0.71
C ARG A 63 16.35 26.99 -0.48
N LYS A 64 15.47 27.45 0.42
CA LYS A 64 15.29 28.85 0.81
C LYS A 64 15.22 28.89 2.31
N SER A 65 15.88 29.88 2.91
CA SER A 65 15.86 30.09 4.36
C SER A 65 14.47 30.47 4.87
N THR A 66 13.74 31.30 4.12
CA THR A 66 12.43 31.81 4.53
C THR A 66 11.30 31.42 3.57
N PRO A 67 10.11 31.10 4.11
CA PRO A 67 8.90 30.98 3.32
C PRO A 67 8.55 32.30 2.63
N ARG A 68 7.88 32.22 1.48
CA ARG A 68 7.38 33.41 0.80
C ARG A 68 6.10 33.89 1.49
N ARG A 69 5.98 35.21 1.67
CA ARG A 69 4.70 35.86 2.00
C ARG A 69 3.68 35.66 0.87
N ASN A 70 2.41 35.50 1.21
CA ASN A 70 1.32 35.49 0.24
C ASN A 70 1.23 36.88 -0.42
N LYS A 71 1.15 36.91 -1.75
CA LYS A 71 1.00 38.16 -2.53
C LYS A 71 -0.45 38.49 -2.86
N LEU A 72 -1.36 37.53 -2.68
CA LEU A 72 -2.79 37.70 -2.89
C LEU A 72 -3.43 38.00 -1.53
N ASP A 73 -3.25 39.22 -1.05
CA ASP A 73 -3.90 39.73 0.15
C ASP A 73 -5.23 40.43 -0.20
N HIS A 74 -5.99 40.82 0.82
CA HIS A 74 -7.33 41.39 0.65
C HIS A 74 -7.33 42.63 -0.25
N TYR A 75 -6.28 43.44 -0.18
CA TYR A 75 -6.12 44.66 -0.98
C TYR A 75 -5.67 44.36 -2.42
N ALA A 76 -4.91 43.29 -2.66
CA ALA A 76 -4.67 42.82 -4.02
C ALA A 76 -5.94 42.27 -4.68
N ILE A 77 -6.88 41.73 -3.89
CA ILE A 77 -8.17 41.20 -4.35
C ILE A 77 -9.17 42.34 -4.60
N ILE A 78 -9.44 43.17 -3.60
CA ILE A 78 -10.41 44.27 -3.66
C ILE A 78 -9.67 45.55 -4.04
N LYS A 79 -9.80 45.99 -5.29
CA LYS A 79 -9.08 47.16 -5.82
C LYS A 79 -9.85 48.46 -5.63
N PHE A 80 -11.03 48.54 -6.23
CA PHE A 80 -11.92 49.70 -6.14
C PHE A 80 -13.37 49.27 -6.37
N PRO A 81 -14.35 49.96 -5.76
CA PRO A 81 -15.76 49.77 -6.09
C PRO A 81 -16.05 50.35 -7.47
N LEU A 82 -16.94 49.71 -8.23
CA LEU A 82 -17.38 50.24 -9.52
C LEU A 82 -18.41 51.34 -9.30
N THR A 83 -18.15 52.54 -9.84
CA THR A 83 -19.01 53.72 -9.65
C THR A 83 -19.77 54.09 -10.93
N THR A 84 -20.32 53.10 -11.63
CA THR A 84 -21.17 53.31 -12.82
C THR A 84 -22.64 53.47 -12.41
N GLU A 85 -23.46 54.12 -13.24
CA GLU A 85 -24.91 54.27 -12.96
C GLU A 85 -25.60 52.93 -12.67
N SER A 86 -25.24 51.89 -13.44
CA SER A 86 -25.74 50.53 -13.23
C SER A 86 -25.31 49.91 -11.90
N ALA A 87 -24.08 50.18 -11.45
CA ALA A 87 -23.57 49.68 -10.18
C ALA A 87 -24.23 50.42 -9.01
N MET A 88 -24.40 51.74 -9.11
CA MET A 88 -25.13 52.54 -8.12
C MET A 88 -26.59 52.07 -7.99
N LYS A 89 -27.27 51.82 -9.11
CA LYS A 89 -28.62 51.26 -9.09
C LYS A 89 -28.71 49.90 -8.38
N LYS A 90 -27.68 49.06 -8.50
CA LYS A 90 -27.60 47.76 -7.79
C LYS A 90 -27.40 47.90 -6.28
N ILE A 91 -26.77 48.98 -5.82
CA ILE A 91 -26.66 49.29 -4.40
C ILE A 91 -28.05 49.61 -3.83
N GLU A 92 -28.84 50.40 -4.53
CA GLU A 92 -30.16 50.87 -4.07
C GLU A 92 -31.24 49.77 -4.16
N ASP A 93 -31.36 49.11 -5.32
CA ASP A 93 -32.45 48.15 -5.56
C ASP A 93 -32.24 46.81 -4.84
N ASN A 94 -30.98 46.39 -4.67
CA ASN A 94 -30.65 45.03 -4.26
C ASN A 94 -29.74 44.93 -3.01
N ASN A 95 -29.26 46.05 -2.46
CA ASN A 95 -28.29 46.07 -1.35
C ASN A 95 -26.99 45.29 -1.67
N THR A 96 -26.45 45.43 -2.89
CA THR A 96 -25.22 44.74 -3.35
C THR A 96 -24.13 45.72 -3.79
N LEU A 97 -22.88 45.46 -3.39
CA LEU A 97 -21.66 46.22 -3.74
C LEU A 97 -20.82 45.54 -4.83
#